data_AF-H3BQ01-F1
#
_entry.id   AF-H3BQ01-F1
#
_cell.length_a   1.000
_cell.length_b   1.000
_cell.length_c   1.000
_cell.angle_alpha   90.00
_cell.angle_beta   90.00
_cell.angle_gamma   90.00
#
_symmetry.space_group_name_H-M   'P 1'
#
loop_
_entity.id
_entity.type
_entity.pdbx_description
1 polymer ?
#
loop_
_entity_poly.entity_id
_entity_poly.type
_entity_poly.pdbx_seq_one_letter_code
_entity_poly.pdbx_strand_id
1 'polypeptide(L)'
;MMWASTDMQEITKHFVVCHVDAPGQQVGASQFPQGYQFPSMEQLAAMLPSVVQHFGFKYVIGIGVGAGAYVLAKFALIFPDLV
;
A
#
# COMPACT_ATOMS: atom_id res chain seq x y z
N MET A 1 3.73 15.63 0.11
CA MET A 1 3.75 16.76 -0.85
C MET A 1 2.86 16.51 -2.06
N MET A 2 2.82 15.31 -2.67
CA MET A 2 1.94 15.01 -3.81
C MET A 2 0.43 15.25 -3.53
N TRP A 3 -0.08 14.72 -2.42
CA TRP A 3 -1.50 14.75 -2.05
C TRP A 3 -2.01 16.11 -1.52
N ALA A 4 -1.11 17.05 -1.26
CA ALA A 4 -1.46 18.38 -0.76
C ALA A 4 -1.63 19.42 -1.87
N SER A 5 -1.31 19.06 -3.12
CA SER A 5 -1.50 19.95 -4.27
C SER A 5 -2.98 20.15 -4.58
N THR A 6 -3.36 21.37 -4.99
CA THR A 6 -4.75 21.72 -5.34
C THR A 6 -5.30 20.80 -6.43
N ASP A 7 -4.47 20.42 -7.39
CA ASP A 7 -4.86 19.53 -8.49
C ASP A 7 -5.21 18.13 -7.98
N MET A 8 -4.42 17.58 -7.05
CA MET A 8 -4.73 16.29 -6.46
C MET A 8 -5.95 16.36 -5.56
N GLN A 9 -6.23 17.49 -4.89
CA GLN A 9 -7.43 17.64 -4.08
C GLN A 9 -8.72 17.54 -4.92
N GLU A 10 -8.74 18.04 -6.15
CA GLU A 10 -9.90 17.87 -7.03
C GLU A 10 -10.12 16.40 -7.41
N ILE A 11 -9.04 15.65 -7.63
CA ILE A 11 -9.11 14.21 -7.93
C ILE A 11 -9.60 13.46 -6.70
N THR A 12 -8.96 13.65 -5.53
CA THR A 12 -9.24 12.87 -4.32
C THR A 12 -10.62 13.12 -3.73
N LYS A 13 -11.34 14.19 -4.10
CA LYS A 13 -12.76 14.35 -3.77
C LYS A 13 -13.65 13.22 -4.29
N HIS A 14 -13.22 12.55 -5.36
CA HIS A 14 -14.00 11.53 -6.04
C HIS A 14 -13.55 10.09 -5.68
N PHE A 15 -12.50 9.95 -4.87
CA PHE A 15 -11.91 8.65 -4.53
C PHE A 15 -11.65 8.55 -3.03
N VAL A 16 -11.75 7.33 -2.49
CA VAL A 16 -11.21 7.03 -1.17
C VAL A 16 -9.71 6.76 -1.32
N VAL A 17 -8.89 7.53 -0.59
CA VAL A 17 -7.43 7.35 -0.60
C VAL A 17 -7.01 6.56 0.63
N CYS A 18 -6.37 5.41 0.42
CA CYS A 18 -5.80 4.58 1.48
C CYS A 18 -4.26 4.64 1.39
N HIS A 19 -3.63 5.17 2.44
CA HIS A 19 -2.17 5.15 2.59
C HIS A 19 -1.76 3.89 3.34
N VAL A 20 -0.86 3.12 2.75
CA VAL A 20 -0.31 1.90 3.37
C VAL A 20 1.14 2.15 3.72
N ASP A 21 1.45 2.09 5.01
CA ASP A 21 2.82 2.07 5.50
C ASP A 21 3.31 0.62 5.57
N ALA A 22 4.53 0.37 5.08
CA ALA A 22 5.17 -0.92 5.28
C ALA A 22 5.40 -1.16 6.79
N PRO A 23 5.46 -2.41 7.26
CA PRO A 23 5.65 -2.71 8.68
C PRO A 23 6.85 -1.95 9.26
N GLY A 24 6.64 -1.23 10.36
CA GLY A 24 7.70 -0.49 11.04
C GLY A 24 8.12 0.81 10.36
N GLN A 25 7.45 1.23 9.27
CA GLN A 25 7.70 2.49 8.58
C GLN A 25 6.66 3.57 8.91
N GLN A 26 5.59 3.23 9.64
CA GLN A 26 4.62 4.20 10.11
C GLN A 26 5.23 5.16 11.13
N VAL A 27 4.67 6.37 11.23
CA VAL A 27 5.13 7.39 12.19
C VAL A 27 5.03 6.85 13.62
N GLY A 28 6.14 6.90 14.36
CA GLY A 28 6.20 6.44 15.75
C GLY A 28 6.30 4.92 15.92
N ALA A 29 6.63 4.17 14.86
CA ALA A 29 6.86 2.73 14.96
C ALA A 29 7.97 2.38 15.97
N SER A 30 7.71 1.39 16.83
CA SER A 30 8.73 0.80 17.69
C SER A 30 9.74 0.01 16.88
N GLN A 31 10.98 -0.07 17.37
CA GLN A 31 11.98 -0.96 16.77
C GLN A 31 11.53 -2.42 16.85
N PHE A 32 11.79 -3.15 15.77
CA PHE A 32 11.57 -4.59 15.76
C PHE A 32 12.49 -5.30 16.77
N PRO A 33 12.04 -6.40 17.38
CA PRO A 33 12.87 -7.18 18.28
C PRO A 33 14.08 -7.76 17.54
N GLN A 34 15.14 -8.07 18.30
CA GLN A 34 16.35 -8.67 17.74
C GLN A 34 16.03 -10.02 17.10
N GLY A 35 16.48 -10.24 15.87
CA GLY A 35 16.17 -11.46 15.11
C GLY A 35 14.83 -11.46 14.37
N TYR A 36 14.09 -10.34 14.38
CA TYR A 36 12.87 -10.20 13.57
C TYR A 36 13.18 -10.39 12.08
N GLN A 37 12.48 -11.31 11.44
CA GLN A 37 12.54 -11.51 10.00
C GLN A 37 11.58 -10.55 9.31
N PHE A 38 12.14 -9.51 8.71
CA PHE A 38 11.36 -8.56 7.94
C PHE A 38 10.74 -9.26 6.70
N PRO A 39 9.48 -8.96 6.34
CA PRO A 39 8.85 -9.57 5.18
C PRO A 39 9.63 -9.29 3.89
N SER A 40 9.76 -10.30 3.04
CA SER A 40 10.23 -10.15 1.66
C SER A 40 9.24 -9.31 0.83
N MET A 41 9.69 -8.80 -0.33
CA MET A 41 8.84 -8.01 -1.21
C MET A 41 7.59 -8.78 -1.69
N GLU A 42 7.74 -10.08 -1.94
CA GLU A 42 6.65 -10.99 -2.30
C GLU A 42 5.65 -11.14 -1.14
N GLN A 43 6.14 -11.27 0.10
CA GLN A 43 5.28 -11.32 1.28
C GLN A 43 4.55 -10.00 1.52
N LEU A 44 5.21 -8.85 1.32
CA LEU A 44 4.57 -7.55 1.40
C LEU A 44 3.45 -7.40 0.35
N ALA A 45 3.66 -7.88 -0.88
CA ALA A 45 2.62 -7.87 -1.91
C ALA A 45 1.43 -8.77 -1.53
N ALA A 46 1.71 -9.94 -0.96
CA ALA A 46 0.70 -10.90 -0.49
C ALA A 46 -0.12 -10.40 0.71
N MET A 47 0.32 -9.35 1.40
CA MET A 47 -0.44 -8.72 2.49
C MET A 47 -1.53 -7.77 1.98
N LEU A 48 -1.38 -7.17 0.80
CA LEU A 48 -2.31 -6.14 0.29
C LEU A 48 -3.77 -6.60 0.10
N PRO A 49 -4.08 -7.86 -0.31
CA PRO A 49 -5.47 -8.32 -0.37
C PRO A 49 -6.20 -8.18 0.97
N SER A 50 -5.51 -8.37 2.10
CA SER A 50 -6.13 -8.24 3.42
C SER A 50 -6.59 -6.80 3.70
N VAL A 51 -5.85 -5.80 3.21
CA VAL A 51 -6.23 -4.38 3.31
C VAL A 51 -7.47 -4.11 2.47
N VAL A 52 -7.50 -4.59 1.23
CA VAL A 52 -8.64 -4.46 0.30
C VAL A 52 -9.90 -5.08 0.91
N GLN A 53 -9.79 -6.30 1.45
CA GLN A 53 -10.90 -7.00 2.10
C GLN A 53 -11.37 -6.34 3.39
N HIS A 54 -10.43 -5.87 4.23
CA HIS A 54 -10.76 -5.23 5.51
C HIS A 54 -11.66 -4.00 5.32
N PHE A 55 -11.40 -3.19 4.30
CA PHE A 55 -12.21 -2.01 3.97
C PHE A 55 -13.35 -2.29 2.99
N GLY A 56 -13.48 -3.51 2.47
CA GLY A 56 -14.54 -3.90 1.54
C GLY A 56 -14.41 -3.27 0.14
N PHE A 57 -13.19 -2.95 -0.29
CA PHE A 57 -12.94 -2.42 -1.63
C PHE A 57 -13.10 -3.52 -2.68
N LYS A 58 -13.70 -3.17 -3.83
CA LYS A 58 -13.85 -4.11 -4.95
C LYS A 58 -12.56 -4.29 -5.75
N TYR A 59 -11.87 -3.18 -6.01
CA TYR A 59 -10.56 -3.10 -6.67
C TYR A 59 -9.90 -1.78 -6.26
N VAL A 60 -8.59 -1.64 -6.49
CA VAL A 60 -7.82 -0.46 -6.09
C VAL A 60 -6.91 0.04 -7.20
N ILE A 61 -6.74 1.36 -7.28
CA ILE A 61 -5.73 1.96 -8.15
C ILE A 61 -4.44 2.13 -7.36
N GLY A 62 -3.39 1.37 -7.72
CA GLY A 62 -2.11 1.39 -7.04
C GLY A 62 -1.22 2.57 -7.45
N ILE A 63 -0.77 3.36 -6.47
CA ILE A 63 0.26 4.40 -6.66
C ILE A 63 1.44 4.08 -5.76
N GLY A 64 2.59 3.77 -6.35
CA GLY A 64 3.81 3.39 -5.62
C GLY A 64 5.05 4.05 -6.19
N VAL A 65 6.05 4.24 -5.33
CA VAL A 65 7.37 4.78 -5.68
C VAL A 65 8.44 3.80 -5.19
N GLY A 66 9.42 3.48 -6.02
CA GLY A 66 10.54 2.60 -5.67
C GLY A 66 10.06 1.21 -5.22
N ALA A 67 10.36 0.83 -3.97
CA ALA A 67 9.92 -0.43 -3.39
C ALA A 67 8.39 -0.59 -3.40
N GLY A 68 7.63 0.49 -3.16
CA GLY A 68 6.17 0.46 -3.22
C GLY A 68 5.65 0.17 -4.62
N ALA A 69 6.33 0.67 -5.66
CA ALA A 69 5.97 0.37 -7.05
C ALA A 69 6.18 -1.12 -7.36
N TYR A 70 7.30 -1.70 -6.90
CA TYR A 70 7.56 -3.14 -7.08
C TYR A 70 6.53 -4.00 -6.36
N VAL A 71 6.22 -3.68 -5.09
CA VAL A 71 5.23 -4.41 -4.29
C VAL A 71 3.84 -4.35 -4.93
N LEU A 72 3.40 -3.17 -5.40
CA LEU A 72 2.11 -3.02 -6.08
C LEU A 72 2.07 -3.74 -7.43
N ALA A 73 3.15 -3.69 -8.21
CA ALA A 73 3.24 -4.43 -9.46
C ALA A 73 3.17 -5.95 -9.23
N LYS A 74 3.84 -6.46 -8.19
CA LYS A 74 3.74 -7.87 -7.78
C LYS A 74 2.33 -8.23 -7.32
N PHE A 75 1.69 -7.37 -6.52
CA PHE A 75 0.31 -7.56 -6.11
C PHE A 75 -0.64 -7.67 -7.31
N ALA A 76 -0.50 -6.80 -8.31
CA ALA A 76 -1.30 -6.85 -9.53
C ALA A 76 -1.08 -8.13 -10.36
N LEU A 77 0.14 -8.67 -10.35
CA LEU A 77 0.42 -9.96 -11.01
C LEU A 77 -0.21 -11.15 -10.28
N ILE A 78 -0.32 -11.09 -8.95
CA ILE A 78 -0.84 -12.19 -8.13
C ILE A 78 -2.38 -12.13 -8.05
N PHE A 79 -2.95 -10.92 -7.98
CA PHE A 79 -4.38 -10.68 -7.78
C PHE A 79 -4.93 -9.67 -8.81
N PRO A 80 -4.98 -10.03 -10.11
CA PRO A 80 -5.37 -9.11 -11.17
C PRO A 80 -6.81 -8.57 -11.03
N ASP A 81 -7.71 -9.33 -10.39
CA ASP A 81 -9.10 -8.90 -10.18
C ASP A 81 -9.26 -7.80 -9.11
N LEU A 82 -8.21 -7.54 -8.34
CA LEU A 82 -8.22 -6.54 -7.25
C LEU A 82 -7.59 -5.20 -7.66
N VAL A 83 -7.16 -5.03 -8.92
CA VAL A 83 -6.45 -3.83 -9.41
C VAL A 83 -7.12 -3.24 -10.64
#